data_AF-A0A368YT26-F1
#
_entry.id   AF-A0A368YT26-F1
#
_cell.length_a   1.000
_cell.length_b   1.000
_cell.length_c   1.000
_cell.angle_alpha   90.00
_cell.angle_beta   90.00
_cell.angle_gamma   90.00
#
_symmetry.space_group_name_H-M   'P 1'
#
loop_
_entity.id
_entity.type
_entity.pdbx_description
1 polymer ?
#
loop_
_entity_poly.entity_id
_entity_poly.type
_entity_poly.pdbx_seq_one_letter_code
_entity_poly.pdbx_strand_id
1 'polypeptide(L)' 'MPSTLIQNATYNEATRVLSIWFVPNGKRYDYHNVAPETYTALRKAYSKGRYFNTHIRDRYPFRLVEQPGQR' A
#
# COMPACT_ATOMS: atom_id res chain seq x y z
N MET A 1 -10.80 15.34 3.26
CA MET A 1 -9.49 15.45 2.56
C MET A 1 -9.34 14.24 1.64
N PRO A 2 -9.31 14.40 0.30
CA PRO A 2 -9.06 13.27 -0.59
C PRO A 2 -7.64 12.75 -0.31
N SER A 3 -7.50 11.43 -0.15
CA SER A 3 -6.21 10.79 0.11
C SER A 3 -5.38 10.81 -1.17
N THR A 4 -4.61 11.87 -1.39
CA THR A 4 -3.88 12.15 -2.65
C THR A 4 -2.70 11.22 -2.91
N LEU A 5 -2.30 10.39 -1.92
CA LEU A 5 -1.10 9.57 -2.02
C LEU A 5 -1.41 8.15 -2.53
N ILE A 6 -2.50 7.55 -2.05
CA ILE A 6 -2.86 6.15 -2.31
C ILE A 6 -4.10 6.14 -3.21
N GLN A 7 -3.93 5.63 -4.42
CA GLN A 7 -4.99 5.44 -5.38
C GLN A 7 -5.81 4.20 -5.04
N ASN A 8 -5.12 3.10 -4.75
CA ASN A 8 -5.75 1.82 -4.40
C ASN A 8 -4.85 1.04 -3.44
N ALA A 9 -5.46 0.15 -2.66
CA ALA A 9 -4.74 -0.77 -1.78
C ALA A 9 -5.48 -2.12 -1.68
N THR A 10 -4.77 -3.20 -1.95
CA THR A 10 -5.29 -4.57 -1.82
C THR A 10 -4.39 -5.39 -0.89
N TYR A 11 -4.97 -6.36 -0.21
CA TYR A 11 -4.24 -7.21 0.73
C TYR A 11 -4.51 -8.67 0.44
N ASN A 12 -3.45 -9.47 0.47
CA ASN A 12 -3.50 -10.91 0.37
C ASN A 12 -3.11 -11.52 1.72
N GLU A 13 -4.07 -12.11 2.42
CA GLU A 13 -3.87 -12.70 3.75
C GLU A 13 -2.99 -13.95 3.70
N ALA A 14 -3.10 -14.74 2.63
CA ALA A 14 -2.33 -15.98 2.46
C ALA A 14 -0.83 -15.71 2.31
N THR A 15 -0.46 -14.62 1.63
CA THR A 15 0.95 -14.22 1.43
C THR A 15 1.40 -13.08 2.34
N ARG A 16 0.48 -12.50 3.12
CA ARG A 16 0.70 -11.29 3.94
C ARG A 16 1.30 -10.12 3.14
N VAL A 17 0.80 -9.95 1.92
CA VAL A 17 1.25 -8.89 1.01
C VAL A 17 0.20 -7.80 0.90
N LEU A 18 0.62 -6.56 1.15
CA LEU A 18 -0.16 -5.35 0.93
C LEU A 18 0.33 -4.66 -0.34
N SER A 19 -0.49 -4.68 -1.38
CA SER A 19 -0.23 -3.99 -2.64
C SER A 19 -0.83 -2.60 -2.61
N ILE A 20 -0.02 -1.58 -2.89
CA ILE A 20 -0.44 -0.17 -2.89
C ILE A 20 -0.12 0.45 -4.24
N TRP A 21 -1.12 1.10 -4.84
CA TRP A 21 -0.98 1.93 -6.03
C TRP A 21 -0.91 3.38 -5.61
N PHE A 22 0.17 4.06 -5.99
CA PHE A 22 0.37 5.47 -5.65
C PHE A 22 -0.10 6.37 -6.79
N VAL A 23 -0.87 7.41 -6.44
CA VAL A 23 -1.41 8.38 -7.42
C VAL A 23 -0.33 9.08 -8.26
N PRO A 24 0.81 9.56 -7.70
CA PRO A 24 1.76 10.39 -8.46
C PRO A 24 2.38 9.69 -9.68
N ASN A 25 2.57 8.37 -9.61
CA ASN A 25 3.29 7.61 -10.63
C ASN A 25 2.48 6.42 -11.18
N GLY A 26 1.28 6.16 -10.65
CA GLY A 26 0.50 4.94 -10.93
C GLY A 26 1.18 3.62 -10.53
N LYS A 27 2.40 3.69 -9.97
CA LYS A 27 3.23 2.53 -9.66
C LYS A 27 2.64 1.71 -8.50
N ARG A 28 2.71 0.38 -8.66
CA ARG A 28 2.34 -0.60 -7.63
C ARG A 28 3.56 -0.95 -6.79
N TYR A 29 3.41 -0.93 -5.48
CA TYR A 29 4.39 -1.44 -4.54
C TYR A 29 3.76 -2.54 -3.70
N ASP A 30 4.48 -3.65 -3.59
CA ASP A 30 4.08 -4.78 -2.74
C ASP A 30 4.89 -4.74 -1.45
N TYR A 31 4.20 -4.52 -0.33
CA TYR A 31 4.75 -4.58 1.02
C TYR A 31 4.54 -5.99 1.58
N HIS A 32 5.62 -6.64 1.98
CA HIS A 32 5.62 -8.01 2.49
C HIS A 32 5.59 -8.02 4.02
N ASN A 33 5.12 -9.15 4.60
CA ASN A 33 5.01 -9.36 6.05
C ASN A 33 4.10 -8.34 6.75
N VAL A 34 3.12 -7.78 6.04
CA VAL A 34 2.17 -6.84 6.63
C VAL A 34 1.09 -7.62 7.37
N ALA A 35 0.84 -7.27 8.63
CA ALA A 35 -0.23 -7.90 9.42
C ALA A 35 -1.63 -7.50 8.90
N PRO A 36 -2.64 -8.39 8.96
CA PRO A 36 -4.00 -8.10 8.53
C PRO A 36 -4.63 -6.92 9.30
N GLU A 37 -4.23 -6.75 10.56
CA GLU A 37 -4.62 -5.60 11.39
C GLU A 37 -4.12 -4.27 10.81
N THR A 38 -2.91 -4.25 10.25
CA THR A 38 -2.35 -3.05 9.61
C THR A 38 -3.15 -2.67 8.36
N TYR A 39 -3.56 -3.66 7.56
CA TYR A 39 -4.43 -3.41 6.40
C TYR A 39 -5.82 -2.91 6.83
N THR A 40 -6.41 -3.54 7.86
CA THR A 40 -7.72 -3.14 8.39
C THR A 40 -7.68 -1.71 8.92
N ALA A 41 -6.63 -1.35 9.65
CA ALA A 41 -6.42 0.00 10.15
C ALA A 41 -6.19 1.00 9.01
N LEU A 42 -5.41 0.67 7.98
CA LEU A 42 -5.26 1.50 6.77
C LEU A 42 -6.62 1.74 6.09
N ARG A 43 -7.47 0.72 5.98
CA ARG A 43 -8.80 0.83 5.37
C ARG A 43 -9.73 1.75 6.17
N LYS A 44 -9.70 1.64 7.50
CA LYS A 44 -10.49 2.45 8.44
C LYS A 44 -9.92 3.86 8.68
N ALA A 45 -8.64 4.10 8.38
CA ALA A 45 -7.99 5.38 8.63
C ALA A 45 -8.64 6.52 7.83
N TYR A 46 -8.87 7.64 8.52
CA TYR A 46 -9.39 8.88 7.92
C TYR A 46 -8.46 9.43 6.84
N SER A 47 -7.14 9.33 7.05
CA SER A 47 -6.13 9.69 6.05
C SER A 47 -5.21 8.51 5.77
N LYS A 48 -5.44 7.85 4.64
CA LYS A 48 -4.68 6.67 4.20
C LYS A 48 -3.20 7.01 4.01
N GLY A 49 -2.91 8.18 3.45
CA GLY A 49 -1.54 8.67 3.28
C GLY A 49 -0.82 8.91 4.61
N ARG A 50 -1.48 9.51 5.61
CA ARG A 50 -0.86 9.72 6.93
C ARG A 50 -0.59 8.40 7.65
N TYR A 51 -1.56 7.48 7.62
CA TYR A 51 -1.40 6.15 8.22
C TYR A 51 -0.24 5.40 7.57
N PHE A 52 -0.19 5.37 6.23
CA PHE A 52 0.88 4.76 5.48
C PHE A 52 2.27 5.32 5.85
N ASN A 53 2.42 6.65 5.89
CA ASN A 53 3.69 7.29 6.24
C ASN A 53 4.16 6.94 7.66
N THR A 54 3.23 6.80 8.60
CA THR A 54 3.55 6.60 10.02
C THR A 54 3.76 5.13 10.37
N HIS A 55 2.99 4.24 9.76
CA HIS A 55 2.89 2.83 10.16
C HIS A 55 3.37 1.83 9.11
N ILE A 56 3.62 2.24 7.87
CA ILE A 56 3.94 1.29 6.78
C ILE A 56 5.26 1.62 6.09
N ARG A 57 5.47 2.88 5.68
CA ARG A 57 6.54 3.30 4.75
C ARG A 57 7.93 2.75 5.06
N ASP A 58 8.34 2.85 6.32
CA ASP A 58 9.68 2.46 6.80
C ASP A 58 9.65 1.21 7.69
N ARG A 59 8.49 0.54 7.78
CA ARG A 59 8.29 -0.58 8.72
C ARG A 59 8.22 -1.94 8.06
N TYR A 60 8.01 -1.99 6.75
CA TYR A 60 7.84 -3.24 6.03
C TYR A 60 8.73 -3.30 4.78
N PRO A 61 9.32 -4.47 4.49
CA PRO A 61 10.04 -4.67 3.25
C PRO A 61 9.07 -4.51 2.07
N PHE A 62 9.48 -3.75 1.07
CA PHE A 62 8.66 -3.48 -0.10
C PHE A 62 9.45 -3.69 -1.39
N ARG A 63 8.74 -4.05 -2.45
CA ARG A 63 9.28 -4.06 -3.80
C ARG A 63 8.39 -3.26 -4.74
N LEU A 64 9.02 -2.55 -5.65
CA LEU A 64 8.33 -1.99 -6.81
C LEU A 64 7.89 -3.15 -7.71
N VAL A 65 6.60 -3.22 -8.00
CA VAL A 65 6.07 -4.13 -9.02
C VAL A 65 5.88 -3.31 -10.29
N GLU A 66 6.90 -3.35 -11.14
CA GLU A 66 6.77 -2.85 -12.50
C GLU A 66 5.79 -3.76 -13.22
N GLN A 67 4.67 -3.21 -13.71
CA GLN A 67 3.78 -4.00 -14.55
C GLN A 67 4.53 -4.30 -15.85
N PRO A 68 4.78 -5.58 -16.19
CA PRO A 68 5.34 -5.91 -17.48
C PRO A 68 4.29 -5.62 -18.55
N GLY A 69 4.54 -4.61 -19.38
CA GLY A 69 3.75 -4.35 -20.59
C GLY A 69 2.83 -3.15 -20.52
N GLN A 70 3.41 -1.96 -20.67
CA GLN A 70 2.76 -0.93 -21.47
C GLN A 70 3.73 -0.62 -22.62
N ARG A 71 3.70 -1.51 -23.63
CA ARG A 71 4.36 -1.33 -24.91
C ARG A 71 3.29 -1.27 -25.97
#